data_AF-F0YHQ1-F1
#
_entry.id   AF-F0YHQ1-F1
#
_cell.length_a   1.000
_cell.length_b   1.000
_cell.length_c   1.000
_cell.angle_alpha   90.00
_cell.angle_beta   90.00
_cell.angle_gamma   90.00
#
_symmetry.space_group_name_H-M   'P 1'
#
loop_
_entity.id
_entity.type
_entity.pdbx_description
1 polymer ?
#
loop_
_entity_poly.entity_id
_entity_poly.type
_entity_poly.pdbx_seq_one_letter_code
_entity_poly.pdbx_strand_id
1 'polypeptide(L)'
;MQAAIAAKDAEIERLTTENAALKQQLLSNGLVPGAAPSHKELPAALQNFVPLANAPAVQAVLPALDAATEAVGRAADAAALDAAIEALRAVGETAVEAYAAAIAERVAQPDCISSCQEALIAGDGKFEKVYDVVWGYIEASEDARALPGAADELRAAAAAPAGAKPTQHVADLYELYRAAAKAQPAFRAACGALQTRLDAAGVRARVERAPLKHCGRIIEKMAFAGDARAGAAATVLDVNRGMLVCEDARAMRAVLHAFTACASAGDFAVARVKDRHATPSPGGWRDALVNVVVGDHVCEFQVVHQSMLVARVGLDGHGVYDRIRNCAELLEKLGMLGSRVNETGAGWSFDMGAPSKPKGKKPVLSSSRNPRKSRSKIAEAEATGTDAAASAIQARVRGRQGR
;
A
#
# COMPACT_ATOMS: atom_id res chain seq x y z
N MET A 1 3.80 -3.47 -48.00
CA MET A 1 3.41 -4.30 -46.84
C MET A 1 4.59 -5.13 -46.33
N GLN A 2 5.20 -6.00 -47.13
CA GLN A 2 6.38 -6.79 -46.71
C GLN A 2 7.57 -5.93 -46.23
N ALA A 3 7.88 -4.80 -46.88
CA ALA A 3 8.94 -3.89 -46.42
C ALA A 3 8.67 -3.25 -45.04
N ALA A 4 7.40 -3.02 -44.70
CA ALA A 4 7.02 -2.46 -43.40
C ALA A 4 7.03 -3.52 -42.28
N ILE A 5 6.80 -4.79 -42.63
CA ILE A 5 6.95 -5.93 -41.71
C ILE A 5 8.44 -6.16 -41.43
N ALA A 6 9.28 -6.22 -42.46
CA ALA A 6 10.72 -6.38 -42.30
C ALA A 6 11.37 -5.23 -41.49
N ALA A 7 10.91 -3.99 -41.65
CA ALA A 7 11.38 -2.86 -40.85
C ALA A 7 10.98 -2.97 -39.37
N LYS A 8 9.79 -3.54 -39.08
CA LYS A 8 9.35 -3.78 -37.69
C LYS A 8 10.12 -4.94 -37.06
N ASP A 9 10.35 -6.01 -37.80
CA ASP A 9 11.12 -7.16 -37.32
C ASP A 9 12.56 -6.76 -37.00
N ALA A 10 13.18 -5.92 -37.84
CA ALA A 10 14.51 -5.37 -37.58
C ALA A 10 14.56 -4.47 -36.34
N GLU A 11 13.52 -3.67 -36.08
CA GLU A 11 13.44 -2.85 -34.87
C GLU A 11 13.20 -3.70 -33.61
N ILE A 12 12.40 -4.77 -33.71
CA ILE A 12 12.20 -5.74 -32.62
C ILE A 12 13.52 -6.44 -32.28
N GLU A 13 14.28 -6.85 -33.29
CA GLU A 13 15.58 -7.50 -33.10
C GLU A 13 16.62 -6.55 -32.50
N ARG A 14 16.64 -5.27 -32.94
CA ARG A 14 17.48 -4.23 -32.34
C ARG A 14 17.14 -4.00 -30.87
N LEU A 15 15.86 -3.83 -30.56
CA LEU A 15 15.40 -3.64 -29.18
C LEU A 15 15.68 -4.87 -28.32
N THR A 16 15.51 -6.08 -28.86
CA THR A 16 15.84 -7.32 -28.14
C THR A 16 17.33 -7.39 -27.79
N THR A 17 18.18 -6.95 -28.70
CA THR A 17 19.64 -6.91 -28.51
C THR A 17 20.05 -5.81 -27.51
N GLU A 18 19.48 -4.61 -27.62
CA GLU A 18 19.68 -3.52 -26.64
C GLU A 18 19.21 -3.95 -25.24
N ASN A 19 18.10 -4.69 -25.14
CA ASN A 19 17.59 -5.19 -23.87
C ASN A 19 18.45 -6.31 -23.27
N ALA A 20 19.01 -7.20 -24.10
CA ALA A 20 19.98 -8.19 -23.65
C ALA A 20 21.25 -7.51 -23.13
N ALA A 21 21.73 -6.47 -23.83
CA ALA A 21 22.89 -5.68 -23.42
C ALA A 21 22.61 -4.90 -22.13
N LEU A 22 21.44 -4.26 -21.97
CA LEU A 22 21.03 -3.59 -20.74
C LEU A 22 20.91 -4.58 -19.57
N LYS A 23 20.33 -5.76 -19.79
CA LYS A 23 20.31 -6.84 -18.78
C LYS A 23 21.72 -7.24 -18.37
N GLN A 24 22.62 -7.41 -19.33
CA GLN A 24 24.01 -7.77 -19.06
C GLN A 24 24.77 -6.64 -18.35
N GLN A 25 24.47 -5.38 -18.69
CA GLN A 25 25.05 -4.20 -18.07
C GLN A 25 24.55 -4.00 -16.63
N LEU A 26 23.26 -4.30 -16.37
CA LEU A 26 22.71 -4.36 -15.01
C LEU A 26 23.42 -5.46 -14.20
N LEU A 27 23.61 -6.65 -14.78
CA LEU A 27 24.34 -7.75 -14.14
C LEU A 27 25.83 -7.39 -13.88
N SER A 28 26.49 -6.67 -14.79
CA SER A 28 27.90 -6.28 -14.66
C SER A 28 28.14 -5.09 -13.72
N ASN A 29 27.15 -4.20 -13.56
CA ASN A 29 27.22 -3.05 -12.66
C ASN A 29 27.02 -3.41 -11.17
N GLY A 30 27.10 -4.69 -10.81
CA GLY A 30 26.98 -5.13 -9.43
C GLY A 30 25.56 -5.18 -8.87
N LEU A 31 24.52 -4.94 -9.69
CA LEU A 31 23.16 -5.38 -9.41
C LEU A 31 23.07 -6.89 -9.66
N VAL A 32 23.81 -7.64 -8.82
CA VAL A 32 23.62 -9.08 -8.70
C VAL A 32 22.15 -9.29 -8.29
N PRO A 33 21.40 -10.22 -8.91
CA PRO A 33 20.14 -10.68 -8.33
C PRO A 33 20.43 -11.22 -6.92
N GLY A 34 20.15 -10.40 -5.90
CA GLY A 34 20.49 -10.69 -4.50
C GLY A 34 21.46 -9.73 -3.80
N ALA A 35 22.09 -8.77 -4.50
CA ALA A 35 22.82 -7.67 -3.86
C ALA A 35 21.93 -6.44 -3.77
N ALA A 36 21.01 -6.47 -2.80
CA ALA A 36 20.44 -5.26 -2.24
C ALA A 36 21.56 -4.23 -1.98
N PRO A 37 21.36 -2.92 -2.23
CA PRO A 37 22.29 -1.91 -1.77
C PRO A 37 22.54 -2.15 -0.29
N SER A 38 23.78 -2.42 0.07
CA SER A 38 24.12 -2.70 1.46
C SER A 38 23.65 -1.51 2.31
N HIS A 39 23.36 -1.71 3.61
CA HIS A 39 22.98 -0.63 4.53
C HIS A 39 23.92 0.61 4.43
N LYS A 40 25.15 0.42 3.94
CA LYS A 40 26.16 1.46 3.71
C LYS A 40 25.91 2.38 2.51
N GLU A 41 25.03 2.02 1.59
CA GLU A 41 24.72 2.79 0.36
C GLU A 41 23.47 3.68 0.50
N LEU A 42 22.75 3.56 1.62
CA LEU A 42 21.62 4.43 1.92
C LEU A 42 22.10 5.85 2.28
N PRO A 43 21.34 6.91 1.98
CA PRO A 43 21.59 8.23 2.54
C PRO A 43 21.71 8.18 4.08
N ALA A 44 22.61 8.98 4.66
CA ALA A 44 22.87 8.98 6.11
C ALA A 44 21.59 9.13 6.95
N ALA A 45 20.64 9.98 6.52
CA ALA A 45 19.35 10.15 7.19
C ALA A 45 18.54 8.85 7.30
N LEU A 46 18.55 8.01 6.26
CA LEU A 46 17.90 6.69 6.28
C LEU A 46 18.69 5.67 7.11
N GLN A 47 20.02 5.71 7.08
CA GLN A 47 20.86 4.83 7.91
C GLN A 47 20.64 5.09 9.41
N ASN A 48 20.53 6.36 9.79
CA ASN A 48 20.40 6.80 11.17
C ASN A 48 18.99 6.57 11.74
N PHE A 49 17.96 6.54 10.90
CA PHE A 49 16.61 6.28 11.35
C PHE A 49 16.37 4.77 11.55
N VAL A 50 16.33 4.30 12.79
CA VAL A 50 16.04 2.89 13.11
C VAL A 50 14.52 2.66 13.20
N PRO A 51 13.91 1.74 12.41
CA PRO A 51 12.50 1.36 12.54
C PRO A 51 12.18 0.80 13.92
N LEU A 52 10.94 0.97 14.39
CA LEU A 52 10.52 0.47 15.71
C LEU A 52 10.67 -1.05 15.88
N ALA A 53 10.46 -1.83 14.82
CA ALA A 53 10.71 -3.27 14.82
C ALA A 53 12.16 -3.64 15.17
N ASN A 54 13.10 -2.69 15.01
CA ASN A 54 14.51 -2.84 15.31
C ASN A 54 14.91 -2.23 16.66
N ALA A 55 13.96 -1.68 17.43
CA ALA A 55 14.24 -1.25 18.80
C ALA A 55 14.60 -2.46 19.68
N PRO A 56 15.59 -2.39 20.58
CA PRO A 56 16.07 -3.56 21.33
C PRO A 56 14.98 -4.34 22.07
N ALA A 57 14.07 -3.63 22.76
CA ALA A 57 12.97 -4.26 23.49
C ALA A 57 11.97 -4.97 22.56
N VAL A 58 11.75 -4.44 21.36
CA VAL A 58 10.87 -5.04 20.35
C VAL A 58 11.55 -6.25 19.71
N GLN A 59 12.82 -6.13 19.31
CA GLN A 59 13.56 -7.26 18.75
C GLN A 59 13.66 -8.45 19.73
N ALA A 60 13.71 -8.19 21.04
CA ALA A 60 13.75 -9.25 22.03
C ALA A 60 12.49 -10.13 22.05
N VAL A 61 11.32 -9.58 21.69
CA VAL A 61 10.03 -10.29 21.73
C VAL A 61 9.59 -10.84 20.38
N LEU A 62 10.03 -10.25 19.26
CA LEU A 62 9.63 -10.66 17.91
C LEU A 62 9.85 -12.16 17.61
N PRO A 63 10.98 -12.80 17.95
CA PRO A 63 11.17 -14.22 17.66
C PRO A 63 10.15 -15.14 18.35
N ALA A 64 9.81 -14.83 19.61
CA ALA A 64 8.80 -15.59 20.36
C ALA A 64 7.40 -15.35 19.77
N LEU A 65 7.13 -14.11 19.34
CA LEU A 65 5.87 -13.73 18.71
C LEU A 65 5.67 -14.42 17.36
N ASP A 66 6.73 -14.50 16.56
CA ASP A 66 6.75 -15.17 15.27
C ASP A 66 6.53 -16.68 15.45
N ALA A 67 7.23 -17.31 16.39
CA ALA A 67 7.05 -18.71 16.73
C ALA A 67 5.61 -19.02 17.19
N ALA A 68 5.02 -18.17 18.03
CA ALA A 68 3.63 -18.32 18.46
C ALA A 68 2.65 -18.17 17.29
N THR A 69 2.90 -17.22 16.38
CA THR A 69 2.09 -17.05 15.17
C THR A 69 2.16 -18.27 14.25
N GLU A 70 3.35 -18.84 14.08
CA GLU A 70 3.54 -20.08 13.31
C GLU A 70 2.87 -21.29 13.96
N ALA A 71 2.85 -21.37 15.29
CA ALA A 71 2.16 -22.43 16.01
C ALA A 71 0.65 -22.40 15.72
N VAL A 72 0.04 -21.21 15.67
CA VAL A 72 -1.37 -21.04 15.28
C VAL A 72 -1.61 -21.57 13.86
N GLY A 73 -0.73 -21.25 12.91
CA GLY A 73 -0.84 -21.72 11.53
C GLY A 73 -0.59 -23.22 11.34
N ARG A 74 -0.01 -23.90 12.33
CA ARG A 74 0.32 -25.34 12.30
C ARG A 74 -0.55 -26.19 13.23
N ALA A 75 -1.50 -25.58 13.93
CA ALA A 75 -2.37 -26.29 14.86
C ALA A 75 -3.11 -27.44 14.16
N ALA A 76 -2.96 -28.66 14.68
CA ALA A 76 -3.51 -29.88 14.06
C ALA A 76 -5.00 -30.09 14.37
N ASP A 77 -5.47 -29.56 15.49
CA ASP A 77 -6.84 -29.69 15.96
C ASP A 77 -7.27 -28.46 16.77
N ALA A 78 -8.51 -28.48 17.26
CA ALA A 78 -9.09 -27.36 18.01
C ALA A 78 -8.35 -27.08 19.34
N ALA A 79 -7.91 -28.11 20.06
CA ALA A 79 -7.23 -27.95 21.35
C ALA A 79 -5.82 -27.38 21.16
N ALA A 80 -5.09 -27.85 20.14
CA ALA A 80 -3.81 -27.28 19.74
C ALA A 80 -3.95 -25.82 19.29
N LEU A 81 -5.04 -25.49 18.58
CA LEU A 81 -5.33 -24.12 18.16
C LEU A 81 -5.61 -23.23 19.37
N ASP A 82 -6.42 -23.68 20.33
CA ASP A 82 -6.69 -22.94 21.56
C ASP A 82 -5.40 -22.64 22.33
N ALA A 83 -4.56 -23.65 22.55
CA ALA A 83 -3.28 -23.47 23.23
C ALA A 83 -2.34 -22.50 22.48
N ALA A 84 -2.29 -22.59 21.15
CA ALA A 84 -1.47 -21.70 20.33
C ALA A 84 -1.99 -20.25 20.36
N ILE A 85 -3.31 -20.04 20.38
CA ILE A 85 -3.93 -18.71 20.48
C ILE A 85 -3.64 -18.08 21.85
N GLU A 86 -3.74 -18.85 22.94
CA GLU A 86 -3.40 -18.35 24.28
C GLU A 86 -1.90 -17.99 24.39
N ALA A 87 -1.02 -18.82 23.83
CA ALA A 87 0.41 -18.49 23.76
C ALA A 87 0.69 -17.23 22.92
N LEU A 88 0.01 -17.09 21.77
CA LEU A 88 0.11 -15.89 20.93
C LEU A 88 -0.41 -14.65 21.67
N ARG A 89 -1.48 -14.77 22.44
CA ARG A 89 -2.03 -13.69 23.26
C ARG A 89 -1.03 -13.23 24.31
N ALA A 90 -0.48 -14.15 25.09
CA ALA A 90 0.49 -13.83 26.13
C ALA A 90 1.74 -13.12 25.58
N VAL A 91 2.33 -13.63 24.50
CA VAL A 91 3.52 -12.98 23.88
C VAL A 91 3.14 -11.68 23.16
N GLY A 92 1.94 -11.63 22.56
CA GLY A 92 1.42 -10.44 21.89
C GLY A 92 1.21 -9.26 22.83
N GLU A 93 0.77 -9.51 24.06
CA GLU A 93 0.64 -8.47 25.11
C GLU A 93 2.01 -7.89 25.48
N THR A 94 3.03 -8.73 25.67
CA THR A 94 4.43 -8.28 25.86
C THR A 94 4.92 -7.44 24.66
N ALA A 95 4.58 -7.86 23.44
CA ALA A 95 4.96 -7.11 22.24
C ALA A 95 4.29 -5.74 22.15
N VAL A 96 3.02 -5.64 22.55
CA VAL A 96 2.30 -4.35 22.62
C VAL A 96 3.01 -3.39 23.57
N GLU A 97 3.40 -3.85 24.75
CA GLU A 97 4.13 -3.04 25.73
C GLU A 97 5.49 -2.60 25.18
N ALA A 98 6.23 -3.52 24.55
CA ALA A 98 7.52 -3.21 23.93
C ALA A 98 7.41 -2.14 22.83
N TYR A 99 6.41 -2.25 21.95
CA TYR A 99 6.15 -1.24 20.92
C TYR A 99 5.72 0.09 21.54
N ALA A 100 4.85 0.09 22.56
CA ALA A 100 4.43 1.31 23.23
C ALA A 100 5.61 2.04 23.89
N ALA A 101 6.49 1.31 24.58
CA ALA A 101 7.71 1.84 25.16
C ALA A 101 8.67 2.40 24.10
N ALA A 102 8.90 1.66 23.01
CA ALA A 102 9.76 2.12 21.92
C ALA A 102 9.22 3.39 21.23
N ILE A 103 7.90 3.50 21.05
CA ILE A 103 7.26 4.71 20.52
C ILE A 103 7.45 5.87 21.50
N ALA A 104 7.21 5.66 22.79
CA ALA A 104 7.35 6.71 23.80
C ALA A 104 8.81 7.22 23.89
N GLU A 105 9.78 6.30 23.89
CA GLU A 105 11.20 6.63 23.87
C GLU A 105 11.58 7.43 22.62
N ARG A 106 11.11 7.01 21.44
CA ARG A 106 11.40 7.72 20.18
C ARG A 106 10.80 9.12 20.18
N VAL A 107 9.53 9.26 20.59
CA VAL A 107 8.84 10.55 20.66
C VAL A 107 9.48 11.51 21.66
N ALA A 108 10.09 10.99 22.73
CA ALA A 108 10.78 11.81 23.72
C ALA A 108 12.12 12.39 23.21
N GLN A 109 12.67 11.88 22.10
CA GLN A 109 13.92 12.40 21.55
C GLN A 109 13.73 13.82 20.98
N PRO A 110 14.60 14.79 21.31
CA PRO A 110 14.48 16.17 20.84
C PRO A 110 14.47 16.32 19.31
N ASP A 111 15.14 15.40 18.62
CA ASP A 111 15.29 15.36 17.15
C ASP A 111 14.30 14.40 16.48
N CYS A 112 13.30 13.86 17.19
CA CYS A 112 12.35 12.88 16.63
C CYS A 112 11.67 13.42 15.35
N ILE A 113 11.21 14.67 15.37
CA ILE A 113 10.49 15.27 14.23
C ILE A 113 11.46 15.50 13.06
N SER A 114 12.61 16.15 13.32
CA SER A 114 13.58 16.47 12.28
C SER A 114 14.18 15.22 11.65
N SER A 115 14.54 14.21 12.46
CA SER A 115 15.06 12.93 11.95
C SER A 115 14.05 12.19 11.07
N CYS A 116 12.76 12.19 11.45
CA CYS A 116 11.70 11.62 10.60
C CYS A 116 11.55 12.38 9.29
N GLN A 117 11.55 13.72 9.31
CA GLN A 117 11.43 14.54 8.10
C GLN A 117 12.62 14.35 7.16
N GLU A 118 13.84 14.35 7.69
CA GLU A 118 15.06 14.11 6.91
C GLU A 118 15.06 12.72 6.27
N ALA A 119 14.67 11.69 7.02
CA ALA A 119 14.56 10.33 6.49
C ALA A 119 13.48 10.20 5.40
N LEU A 120 12.33 10.87 5.56
CA LEU A 120 11.30 10.92 4.53
C LEU A 120 11.81 11.59 3.25
N ILE A 121 12.41 12.78 3.36
CA ILE A 121 12.95 13.52 2.21
C ILE A 121 14.05 12.71 1.51
N ALA A 122 14.93 12.06 2.27
CA ALA A 122 16.02 11.25 1.73
C ALA A 122 15.53 9.97 1.06
N GLY A 123 14.39 9.43 1.49
CA GLY A 123 13.77 8.24 0.96
C GLY A 123 12.82 8.49 -0.21
N ASP A 124 12.33 9.71 -0.37
CA ASP A 124 11.35 10.05 -1.39
C ASP A 124 11.93 9.95 -2.81
N GLY A 125 11.13 9.43 -3.73
CA GLY A 125 11.39 9.44 -5.18
C GLY A 125 12.49 8.50 -5.74
N LYS A 126 13.29 7.80 -4.93
CA LYS A 126 14.30 6.86 -5.50
C LYS A 126 13.68 5.56 -6.03
N PHE A 127 12.79 4.95 -5.26
CA PHE A 127 12.16 3.67 -5.63
C PHE A 127 11.09 3.83 -6.69
N GLU A 128 10.32 4.91 -6.61
CA GLU A 128 9.28 5.23 -7.58
C GLU A 128 9.86 5.29 -8.99
N LYS A 129 10.99 5.97 -9.17
CA LYS A 129 11.69 6.04 -10.46
C LYS A 129 12.10 4.67 -11.00
N VAL A 130 12.57 3.76 -10.14
CA VAL A 130 12.99 2.44 -10.62
C VAL A 130 11.78 1.61 -11.01
N TYR A 131 10.72 1.62 -10.21
CA TYR A 131 9.48 0.94 -10.57
C TYR A 131 8.84 1.53 -11.84
N ASP A 132 8.88 2.85 -12.03
CA ASP A 132 8.38 3.49 -13.25
C ASP A 132 9.20 3.12 -14.49
N VAL A 133 10.52 2.99 -14.38
CA VAL A 133 11.36 2.51 -15.49
C VAL A 133 11.02 1.07 -15.85
N VAL A 134 10.91 0.18 -14.84
CA VAL A 134 10.57 -1.24 -15.06
C VAL A 134 9.17 -1.36 -15.65
N TRP A 135 8.21 -0.60 -15.13
CA TRP A 135 6.84 -0.60 -15.63
C TRP A 135 6.74 -0.03 -17.05
N GLY A 136 7.44 1.07 -17.34
CA GLY A 136 7.48 1.65 -18.68
C GLY A 136 8.05 0.67 -19.71
N TYR A 137 9.01 -0.17 -19.32
CA TYR A 137 9.50 -1.25 -20.16
C TYR A 137 8.42 -2.32 -20.41
N ILE A 138 7.71 -2.76 -19.37
CA ILE A 138 6.60 -3.71 -19.48
C ILE A 138 5.51 -3.14 -20.41
N GLU A 139 5.10 -1.89 -20.22
CA GLU A 139 4.08 -1.23 -21.07
C GLU A 139 4.49 -1.04 -22.52
N ALA A 140 5.79 -0.87 -22.78
CA ALA A 140 6.32 -0.71 -24.13
C ALA A 140 6.50 -2.05 -24.86
N SER A 141 6.83 -3.11 -24.13
CA SER A 141 7.14 -4.43 -24.69
C SER A 141 5.96 -5.42 -24.66
N GLU A 142 4.95 -5.15 -23.84
CA GLU A 142 3.82 -6.05 -23.59
C GLU A 142 2.48 -5.30 -23.65
N ASP A 143 1.38 -6.02 -23.89
CA ASP A 143 0.01 -5.45 -23.91
C ASP A 143 -0.53 -5.14 -22.49
N ALA A 144 0.27 -4.45 -21.67
CA ALA A 144 -0.08 -4.10 -20.29
C ALA A 144 -1.19 -3.05 -20.19
N ARG A 145 -1.46 -2.32 -21.28
CA ARG A 145 -2.54 -1.32 -21.36
C ARG A 145 -3.94 -1.94 -21.23
N ALA A 146 -4.08 -3.25 -21.45
CA ALA A 146 -5.33 -3.98 -21.27
C ALA A 146 -5.54 -4.46 -19.82
N LEU A 147 -4.58 -4.29 -18.90
CA LEU A 147 -4.70 -4.70 -17.50
C LEU A 147 -5.80 -3.95 -16.72
N PRO A 148 -5.94 -2.61 -16.85
CA PRO A 148 -7.01 -1.89 -16.15
C PRO A 148 -8.40 -2.40 -16.54
N GLY A 149 -8.63 -2.69 -17.82
CA GLY A 149 -9.90 -3.26 -18.30
C GLY A 149 -10.21 -4.63 -17.66
N ALA A 150 -9.22 -5.52 -17.59
CA ALA A 150 -9.39 -6.82 -16.92
C ALA A 150 -9.65 -6.68 -15.41
N ALA A 151 -9.04 -5.69 -14.75
CA ALA A 151 -9.29 -5.40 -13.34
C ALA A 151 -10.68 -4.81 -13.12
N ASP A 152 -11.18 -3.98 -14.05
CA ASP A 152 -12.53 -3.42 -14.03
C ASP A 152 -13.58 -4.50 -14.24
N GLU A 153 -13.37 -5.44 -15.16
CA GLU A 153 -14.24 -6.60 -15.38
C GLU A 153 -14.34 -7.46 -14.12
N LEU A 154 -13.20 -7.78 -13.49
CA LEU A 154 -13.20 -8.53 -12.23
C LEU A 154 -13.89 -7.75 -11.10
N ARG A 155 -13.71 -6.43 -11.04
CA ARG A 155 -14.37 -5.57 -10.06
C ARG A 155 -15.89 -5.55 -10.26
N ALA A 156 -16.35 -5.54 -11.51
CA ALA A 156 -17.78 -5.61 -11.83
C ALA A 156 -18.40 -6.96 -11.44
N ALA A 157 -17.60 -8.03 -11.40
CA ALA A 157 -18.02 -9.35 -10.92
C ALA A 157 -17.91 -9.52 -9.38
N ALA A 158 -17.38 -8.54 -8.65
CA ALA A 158 -17.22 -8.62 -7.20
C ALA A 158 -18.57 -8.51 -6.48
N ALA A 159 -18.73 -9.25 -5.38
CA ALA A 159 -19.98 -9.29 -4.62
C ALA A 159 -20.24 -8.01 -3.79
N ALA A 160 -19.19 -7.24 -3.47
CA ALA A 160 -19.31 -6.01 -2.71
C ALA A 160 -19.51 -4.79 -3.63
N PRO A 161 -20.20 -3.73 -3.17
CA PRO A 161 -20.30 -2.48 -3.91
C PRO A 161 -18.91 -1.94 -4.27
N ALA A 162 -18.77 -1.41 -5.50
CA ALA A 162 -17.52 -0.86 -5.98
C ALA A 162 -16.97 0.19 -5.00
N GLY A 163 -15.74 -0.04 -4.50
CA GLY A 163 -15.01 0.90 -3.64
C GLY A 163 -15.13 0.66 -2.13
N ALA A 164 -16.07 -0.17 -1.65
CA ALA A 164 -16.16 -0.49 -0.23
C ALA A 164 -14.97 -1.35 0.21
N LYS A 165 -14.24 -0.91 1.25
CA LYS A 165 -13.20 -1.75 1.87
C LYS A 165 -13.90 -2.84 2.70
N PRO A 166 -13.66 -4.14 2.43
CA PRO A 166 -14.21 -5.19 3.28
C PRO A 166 -13.55 -5.13 4.66
N THR A 167 -14.25 -5.67 5.65
CA THR A 167 -13.78 -5.84 7.02
C THR A 167 -13.90 -7.30 7.40
N GLN A 168 -13.03 -7.75 8.30
CA GLN A 168 -13.18 -9.04 8.95
C GLN A 168 -14.41 -9.00 9.86
N HIS A 169 -15.00 -10.16 10.10
CA HIS A 169 -16.15 -10.31 11.00
C HIS A 169 -15.76 -10.17 12.49
N VAL A 170 -14.47 -10.26 12.80
CA VAL A 170 -13.89 -10.09 14.15
C VAL A 170 -13.03 -8.84 14.25
N ALA A 171 -13.06 -8.22 15.44
CA ALA A 171 -12.34 -6.99 15.76
C ALA A 171 -11.17 -7.20 16.74
N ASP A 172 -11.12 -8.35 17.42
CA ASP A 172 -10.01 -8.75 18.27
C ASP A 172 -8.89 -9.39 17.44
N LEU A 173 -7.63 -9.09 17.78
CA LEU A 173 -6.47 -9.58 17.05
C LEU A 173 -6.35 -11.11 17.13
N TYR A 174 -6.56 -11.69 18.29
CA TYR A 174 -6.32 -13.11 18.50
C TYR A 174 -7.46 -13.94 17.93
N GLU A 175 -8.70 -13.45 18.03
CA GLU A 175 -9.83 -14.04 17.31
C GLU A 175 -9.68 -13.93 15.78
N LEU A 176 -9.06 -12.86 15.28
CA LEU A 176 -8.70 -12.76 13.85
C LEU A 176 -7.74 -13.89 13.43
N TYR A 177 -6.72 -14.18 14.24
CA TYR A 177 -5.77 -15.27 13.95
C TYR A 177 -6.43 -16.65 14.06
N ARG A 178 -7.34 -16.83 15.01
CA ARG A 178 -8.16 -18.04 15.12
C ARG A 178 -9.01 -18.26 13.87
N ALA A 179 -9.72 -17.22 13.41
CA ALA A 179 -10.51 -17.26 12.18
C ALA A 179 -9.62 -17.54 10.95
N ALA A 180 -8.46 -16.88 10.87
CA ALA A 180 -7.50 -17.08 9.78
C ALA A 180 -6.97 -18.53 9.74
N ALA A 181 -6.63 -19.12 10.89
CA ALA A 181 -6.17 -20.50 10.97
C ALA A 181 -7.26 -21.48 10.48
N LYS A 182 -8.51 -21.28 10.89
CA LYS A 182 -9.66 -22.09 10.44
C LYS A 182 -9.90 -21.97 8.93
N ALA A 183 -9.75 -20.77 8.36
CA ALA A 183 -9.94 -20.53 6.93
C ALA A 183 -8.75 -20.99 6.07
N GLN A 184 -7.57 -21.18 6.67
CA GLN A 184 -6.34 -21.44 5.91
C GLN A 184 -6.39 -22.70 5.02
N PRO A 185 -6.93 -23.86 5.46
CA PRO A 185 -7.03 -25.04 4.58
C PRO A 185 -7.84 -24.76 3.31
N ALA A 186 -8.99 -24.09 3.44
CA ALA A 186 -9.84 -23.73 2.31
C ALA A 186 -9.14 -22.70 1.41
N PHE A 187 -8.45 -21.70 1.98
CA PHE A 187 -7.65 -20.75 1.20
C PHE A 187 -6.53 -21.44 0.42
N ARG A 188 -5.82 -22.40 1.02
CA ARG A 188 -4.78 -23.20 0.35
C ARG A 188 -5.36 -24.06 -0.78
N ALA A 189 -6.55 -24.62 -0.59
CA ALA A 189 -7.26 -25.37 -1.63
C ALA A 189 -7.65 -24.45 -2.81
N ALA A 190 -8.19 -23.26 -2.52
CA ALA A 190 -8.47 -22.24 -3.53
C ALA A 190 -7.22 -21.83 -4.34
N CYS A 191 -6.08 -21.64 -3.68
CA CYS A 191 -4.81 -21.39 -4.36
C CYS A 191 -4.43 -22.55 -5.32
N GLY A 192 -4.65 -23.80 -4.89
CA GLY A 192 -4.41 -24.98 -5.73
C GLY A 192 -5.35 -25.03 -6.93
N ALA A 193 -6.65 -24.78 -6.72
CA ALA A 193 -7.64 -24.74 -7.78
C ALA A 193 -7.37 -23.62 -8.79
N LEU A 194 -6.88 -22.46 -8.33
CA LEU A 194 -6.42 -21.38 -9.19
C LEU A 194 -5.21 -21.81 -10.02
N GLN A 195 -4.18 -22.40 -9.41
CA GLN A 195 -3.01 -22.92 -10.14
C GLN A 195 -3.41 -23.94 -11.21
N THR A 196 -4.25 -24.92 -10.86
CA THR A 196 -4.72 -25.95 -11.82
C THR A 196 -5.41 -25.35 -13.04
N ARG A 197 -6.22 -24.29 -12.85
CA ARG A 197 -6.87 -23.60 -13.98
C ARG A 197 -5.88 -22.85 -14.85
N LEU A 198 -4.88 -22.21 -14.25
CA LEU A 198 -3.82 -21.52 -14.97
C LEU A 198 -2.99 -22.51 -15.79
N ASP A 199 -2.62 -23.65 -15.20
CA ASP A 199 -1.87 -24.71 -15.88
C ASP A 199 -2.66 -25.29 -17.05
N ALA A 200 -3.95 -25.59 -16.84
CA ALA A 200 -4.84 -26.10 -17.89
C ALA A 200 -5.02 -25.11 -19.05
N ALA A 201 -4.95 -23.81 -18.77
CA ALA A 201 -5.02 -22.74 -19.76
C ALA A 201 -3.65 -22.39 -20.37
N GLY A 202 -2.57 -23.06 -19.97
CA GLY A 202 -1.20 -22.77 -20.43
C GLY A 202 -0.71 -21.38 -20.02
N VAL A 203 -1.24 -20.83 -18.93
CA VAL A 203 -0.89 -19.51 -18.43
C VAL A 203 0.42 -19.57 -17.64
N ARG A 204 1.38 -18.74 -18.02
CA ARG A 204 2.70 -18.66 -17.38
C ARG A 204 2.66 -17.82 -16.11
N ALA A 205 2.03 -18.37 -15.08
CA ALA A 205 1.94 -17.77 -13.76
C ALA A 205 2.03 -18.82 -12.65
N ARG A 206 2.59 -18.41 -11.51
CA ARG A 206 2.74 -19.26 -10.32
C ARG A 206 2.04 -18.65 -9.12
N VAL A 207 1.22 -19.46 -8.44
CA VAL A 207 0.58 -19.11 -7.18
C VAL A 207 1.52 -19.42 -6.03
N GLU A 208 2.07 -18.39 -5.42
CA GLU A 208 2.83 -18.46 -4.18
C GLU A 208 1.90 -18.33 -2.97
N ARG A 209 2.04 -19.25 -2.02
CA ARG A 209 1.28 -19.27 -0.77
C ARG A 209 2.19 -18.88 0.38
N ALA A 210 1.77 -17.93 1.20
CA ALA A 210 2.47 -17.60 2.43
C ALA A 210 1.89 -18.38 3.63
N PRO A 211 2.69 -18.63 4.68
CA PRO A 211 2.16 -18.89 6.02
C PRO A 211 1.25 -17.75 6.49
N LEU A 212 0.62 -17.92 7.66
CA LEU A 212 -0.07 -16.81 8.31
C LEU A 212 0.92 -15.65 8.47
N LYS A 213 0.46 -14.42 8.16
CA LYS A 213 1.25 -13.21 8.36
C LYS A 213 1.69 -13.13 9.83
N HIS A 214 2.96 -12.82 10.08
CA HIS A 214 3.42 -12.52 11.44
C HIS A 214 2.69 -11.29 12.01
N CYS A 215 2.30 -11.35 13.28
CA CYS A 215 1.47 -10.32 13.90
C CYS A 215 2.23 -9.06 14.35
N GLY A 216 3.57 -9.08 14.38
CA GLY A 216 4.40 -7.95 14.86
C GLY A 216 4.04 -6.63 14.18
N ARG A 217 3.89 -6.61 12.85
CA ARG A 217 3.48 -5.40 12.12
C ARG A 217 2.03 -4.98 12.39
N ILE A 218 1.13 -5.92 12.64
CA ILE A 218 -0.25 -5.61 13.01
C ILE A 218 -0.27 -4.94 14.39
N ILE A 219 0.48 -5.50 15.35
CA ILE A 219 0.64 -4.96 16.69
C ILE A 219 1.28 -3.57 16.65
N GLU A 220 2.37 -3.38 15.90
CA GLU A 220 3.02 -2.08 15.69
C GLU A 220 2.00 -1.03 15.23
N LYS A 221 1.23 -1.35 14.18
CA LYS A 221 0.21 -0.44 13.65
C LYS A 221 -0.90 -0.14 14.67
N MET A 222 -1.31 -1.15 15.44
CA MET A 222 -2.27 -0.97 16.54
C MET A 222 -1.73 -0.08 17.66
N ALA A 223 -0.43 -0.12 17.94
CA ALA A 223 0.22 0.75 18.93
C ALA A 223 0.24 2.23 18.49
N PHE A 224 0.30 2.49 17.18
CA PHE A 224 0.14 3.85 16.64
C PHE A 224 -1.28 4.40 16.86
N ALA A 225 -2.31 3.55 16.76
CA ALA A 225 -3.72 3.95 16.85
C ALA A 225 -4.19 4.39 18.26
N GLY A 226 -3.44 4.09 19.33
CA GLY A 226 -3.80 4.49 20.70
C GLY A 226 -5.19 4.01 21.12
N ASP A 227 -6.04 4.90 21.63
CA ASP A 227 -7.41 4.58 22.05
C ASP A 227 -8.33 4.16 20.89
N ALA A 228 -7.98 4.49 19.64
CA ALA A 228 -8.69 4.02 18.44
C ALA A 228 -8.31 2.58 18.02
N ARG A 229 -7.60 1.85 18.88
CA ARG A 229 -7.18 0.46 18.64
C ARG A 229 -8.35 -0.52 18.53
N ALA A 230 -9.49 -0.23 19.16
CA ALA A 230 -10.69 -1.05 19.07
C ALA A 230 -11.15 -1.17 17.61
N GLY A 231 -11.21 -2.39 17.07
CA GLY A 231 -11.60 -2.63 15.67
C GLY A 231 -10.48 -2.52 14.64
N ALA A 232 -9.24 -2.16 15.03
CA ALA A 232 -8.13 -2.06 14.09
C ALA A 232 -7.83 -3.40 13.40
N ALA A 233 -7.97 -4.53 14.12
CA ALA A 233 -7.78 -5.87 13.56
C ALA A 233 -8.83 -6.21 12.49
N ALA A 234 -10.06 -5.70 12.60
CA ALA A 234 -11.09 -5.91 11.58
C ALA A 234 -10.70 -5.36 10.19
N THR A 235 -9.73 -4.45 10.15
CA THR A 235 -9.27 -3.82 8.91
C THR A 235 -8.08 -4.54 8.24
N VAL A 236 -7.57 -5.61 8.87
CA VAL A 236 -6.46 -6.44 8.40
C VAL A 236 -7.02 -7.55 7.52
N LEU A 237 -6.62 -7.57 6.24
CA LEU A 237 -7.22 -8.44 5.21
C LEU A 237 -6.22 -9.45 4.64
N ASP A 238 -4.98 -9.43 5.13
CA ASP A 238 -3.84 -10.13 4.56
C ASP A 238 -3.19 -11.12 5.55
N VAL A 239 -3.94 -11.61 6.54
CA VAL A 239 -3.44 -12.67 7.44
C VAL A 239 -3.21 -13.96 6.67
N ASN A 240 -4.23 -14.40 5.92
CA ASN A 240 -4.05 -15.35 4.82
C ASN A 240 -3.81 -14.57 3.54
N ARG A 241 -2.65 -14.80 2.91
CA ARG A 241 -2.25 -14.07 1.71
C ARG A 241 -1.49 -14.95 0.72
N GLY A 242 -1.67 -14.64 -0.56
CA GLY A 242 -0.98 -15.29 -1.67
C GLY A 242 -0.50 -14.26 -2.70
N MET A 243 0.41 -14.69 -3.56
CA MET A 243 0.94 -13.86 -4.63
C MET A 243 0.94 -14.65 -5.93
N LEU A 244 0.43 -14.05 -7.01
CA LEU A 244 0.47 -14.62 -8.34
C LEU A 244 1.57 -13.93 -9.14
N VAL A 245 2.67 -14.66 -9.34
CA VAL A 245 3.83 -14.19 -10.09
C VAL A 245 3.63 -14.56 -11.55
N CYS A 246 3.48 -13.55 -12.39
CA CYS A 246 3.19 -13.70 -13.82
C CYS A 246 4.44 -13.38 -14.64
N GLU A 247 4.71 -14.17 -15.68
CA GLU A 247 5.87 -13.94 -16.54
C GLU A 247 5.74 -12.70 -17.43
N ASP A 248 4.51 -12.37 -17.83
CA ASP A 248 4.15 -11.28 -18.73
C ASP A 248 2.75 -10.70 -18.41
N ALA A 249 2.41 -9.57 -19.00
CA ALA A 249 1.14 -8.87 -18.84
C ALA A 249 -0.06 -9.68 -19.37
N ARG A 250 0.13 -10.54 -20.37
CA ARG A 250 -0.94 -11.43 -20.86
C ARG A 250 -1.31 -12.46 -19.79
N ALA A 251 -0.32 -13.03 -19.11
CA ALA A 251 -0.52 -13.93 -18.00
C ALA A 251 -1.22 -13.22 -16.83
N MET A 252 -0.85 -11.97 -16.52
CA MET A 252 -1.55 -11.17 -15.51
C MET A 252 -3.05 -10.99 -15.84
N ARG A 253 -3.38 -10.66 -17.10
CA ARG A 253 -4.78 -10.58 -17.55
C ARG A 253 -5.51 -11.91 -17.41
N ALA A 254 -4.89 -13.00 -17.87
CA ALA A 254 -5.46 -14.34 -17.77
C ALA A 254 -5.71 -14.75 -16.31
N VAL A 255 -4.81 -14.37 -15.41
CA VAL A 255 -4.98 -14.55 -13.96
C VAL A 255 -6.23 -13.80 -13.46
N LEU A 256 -6.41 -12.53 -13.82
CA LEU A 256 -7.60 -11.75 -13.40
C LEU A 256 -8.91 -12.39 -13.90
N HIS A 257 -8.93 -12.93 -15.11
CA HIS A 257 -10.08 -13.69 -15.61
C HIS A 257 -10.27 -15.04 -14.87
N ALA A 258 -9.18 -15.71 -14.48
CA ALA A 258 -9.25 -16.94 -13.70
C ALA A 258 -9.86 -16.72 -12.31
N PHE A 259 -9.68 -15.55 -11.69
CA PHE A 259 -10.41 -15.19 -10.47
C PHE A 259 -11.93 -15.24 -10.65
N THR A 260 -12.46 -14.77 -11.79
CA THR A 260 -13.90 -14.85 -12.10
C THR A 260 -14.37 -16.30 -12.22
N ALA A 261 -13.56 -17.17 -12.84
CA ALA A 261 -13.89 -18.59 -12.97
C ALA A 261 -13.89 -19.32 -11.61
N CYS A 262 -12.89 -19.07 -10.76
CA CYS A 262 -12.85 -19.59 -9.40
C CYS A 262 -14.02 -19.09 -8.56
N ALA A 263 -14.38 -17.81 -8.70
CA ALA A 263 -15.53 -17.24 -7.99
C ALA A 263 -16.84 -17.89 -8.43
N SER A 264 -17.03 -18.12 -9.74
CA SER A 264 -18.21 -18.79 -10.29
C SER A 264 -18.29 -20.26 -9.86
N ALA A 265 -17.14 -20.92 -9.63
CA ALA A 265 -17.06 -22.29 -9.14
C ALA A 265 -17.26 -22.41 -7.62
N GLY A 266 -17.36 -21.29 -6.89
CA GLY A 266 -17.53 -21.28 -5.44
C GLY A 266 -16.26 -21.52 -4.63
N ASP A 267 -15.06 -21.41 -5.24
CA ASP A 267 -13.79 -21.57 -4.51
C ASP A 267 -13.58 -20.42 -3.49
N PHE A 268 -14.09 -19.22 -3.81
CA PHE A 268 -14.11 -18.03 -2.96
C PHE A 268 -15.05 -16.98 -3.55
N ALA A 269 -15.39 -15.94 -2.80
CA ALA A 269 -16.07 -14.75 -3.34
C ALA A 269 -15.11 -13.58 -3.50
N VAL A 270 -15.14 -12.86 -4.62
CA VAL A 270 -14.33 -11.63 -4.79
C VAL A 270 -14.99 -10.49 -4.02
N ALA A 271 -14.25 -9.88 -3.09
CA ALA A 271 -14.75 -8.81 -2.24
C ALA A 271 -14.22 -7.43 -2.64
N ARG A 272 -12.98 -7.32 -3.14
CA ARG A 272 -12.42 -6.04 -3.58
C ARG A 272 -11.32 -6.25 -4.61
N VAL A 273 -11.25 -5.35 -5.59
CA VAL A 273 -10.13 -5.25 -6.53
C VAL A 273 -9.57 -3.83 -6.51
N LYS A 274 -8.30 -3.69 -6.13
CA LYS A 274 -7.52 -2.45 -6.27
C LYS A 274 -6.57 -2.61 -7.45
N ASP A 275 -6.80 -1.82 -8.49
CA ASP A 275 -5.90 -1.76 -9.63
C ASP A 275 -4.77 -0.77 -9.36
N ARG A 276 -3.59 -1.28 -9.03
CA ARG A 276 -2.40 -0.46 -8.83
C ARG A 276 -1.47 -0.46 -10.03
N HIS A 277 -1.89 -1.01 -11.16
CA HIS A 277 -1.20 -0.79 -12.43
C HIS A 277 -1.47 0.65 -12.90
N ALA A 278 -2.74 1.05 -12.90
CA ALA A 278 -3.18 2.40 -13.27
C ALA A 278 -2.91 3.45 -12.18
N THR A 279 -3.09 3.08 -10.91
CA THR A 279 -2.85 3.98 -9.75
C THR A 279 -1.87 3.33 -8.78
N PRO A 280 -0.55 3.50 -8.99
CA PRO A 280 0.48 2.89 -8.17
C PRO A 280 0.30 3.20 -6.68
N SER A 281 0.77 2.29 -5.84
CA SER A 281 0.86 2.60 -4.41
C SER A 281 1.94 3.65 -4.13
N PRO A 282 1.90 4.32 -2.96
CA PRO A 282 2.98 5.21 -2.54
C PRO A 282 4.35 4.52 -2.62
N GLY A 283 5.29 5.14 -3.33
CA GLY A 283 6.60 4.56 -3.64
C GLY A 283 6.67 3.82 -4.98
N GLY A 284 5.62 3.85 -5.80
CA GLY A 284 5.62 3.40 -7.20
C GLY A 284 5.34 1.91 -7.42
N TRP A 285 5.02 1.14 -6.37
CA TRP A 285 4.73 -0.29 -6.54
C TRP A 285 3.40 -0.53 -7.28
N ARG A 286 3.43 -1.45 -8.25
CA ARG A 286 2.31 -1.78 -9.16
C ARG A 286 1.97 -3.26 -9.11
N ASP A 287 0.70 -3.55 -8.83
CA ASP A 287 0.07 -4.87 -8.78
C ASP A 287 -1.45 -4.74 -8.98
N ALA A 288 -2.16 -5.86 -9.14
CA ALA A 288 -3.58 -5.92 -8.79
C ALA A 288 -3.74 -6.59 -7.44
N LEU A 289 -4.29 -5.87 -6.47
CA LEU A 289 -4.62 -6.43 -5.16
C LEU A 289 -6.09 -6.86 -5.15
N VAL A 290 -6.30 -8.14 -4.92
CA VAL A 290 -7.63 -8.76 -4.87
C VAL A 290 -7.88 -9.27 -3.47
N ASN A 291 -8.90 -8.77 -2.80
CA ASN A 291 -9.40 -9.37 -1.57
C ASN A 291 -10.54 -10.33 -1.91
N VAL A 292 -10.47 -11.52 -1.34
CA VAL A 292 -11.47 -12.57 -1.50
C VAL A 292 -12.00 -13.00 -0.14
N VAL A 293 -13.19 -13.56 -0.09
CA VAL A 293 -13.79 -14.16 1.10
C VAL A 293 -13.76 -15.68 0.93
N VAL A 294 -13.15 -16.37 1.89
CA VAL A 294 -13.14 -17.82 2.02
C VAL A 294 -13.85 -18.17 3.32
N GLY A 295 -15.04 -18.78 3.22
CA GLY A 295 -15.92 -18.92 4.37
C GLY A 295 -16.40 -17.55 4.86
N ASP A 296 -15.98 -17.15 6.07
CA ASP A 296 -16.24 -15.85 6.69
C ASP A 296 -14.98 -14.96 6.81
N HIS A 297 -13.84 -15.43 6.31
CA HIS A 297 -12.56 -14.75 6.46
C HIS A 297 -12.14 -14.07 5.15
N VAL A 298 -11.69 -12.81 5.26
CA VAL A 298 -11.12 -12.08 4.12
C VAL A 298 -9.65 -12.43 3.98
N CYS A 299 -9.26 -12.86 2.78
CA CYS A 299 -7.89 -13.15 2.37
C CYS A 299 -7.43 -12.15 1.31
N GLU A 300 -6.13 -12.13 1.01
CA GLU A 300 -5.53 -11.24 0.03
C GLU A 300 -4.71 -11.98 -1.02
N PHE A 301 -4.87 -11.59 -2.28
CA PHE A 301 -3.99 -11.95 -3.38
C PHE A 301 -3.37 -10.70 -3.99
N GLN A 302 -2.10 -10.78 -4.36
CA GLN A 302 -1.43 -9.79 -5.20
C GLN A 302 -1.06 -10.43 -6.55
N VAL A 303 -1.52 -9.86 -7.65
CA VAL A 303 -1.14 -10.27 -9.01
C VAL A 303 -0.03 -9.34 -9.47
N VAL A 304 1.15 -9.89 -9.75
CA VAL A 304 2.37 -9.12 -9.95
C VAL A 304 3.18 -9.65 -11.13
N HIS A 305 3.78 -8.73 -11.86
CA HIS A 305 4.74 -9.06 -12.92
C HIS A 305 6.09 -9.48 -12.32
N GLN A 306 6.71 -10.54 -12.83
CA GLN A 306 7.99 -11.04 -12.33
C GLN A 306 9.10 -9.97 -12.29
N SER A 307 9.20 -9.12 -13.32
CA SER A 307 10.20 -8.04 -13.37
C SER A 307 10.02 -7.01 -12.25
N MET A 308 8.77 -6.75 -11.82
CA MET A 308 8.49 -5.86 -10.69
C MET A 308 8.99 -6.49 -9.37
N LEU A 309 8.84 -7.81 -9.21
CA LEU A 309 9.41 -8.52 -8.05
C LEU A 309 10.93 -8.51 -8.06
N VAL A 310 11.56 -8.74 -9.21
CA VAL A 310 13.03 -8.68 -9.33
C VAL A 310 13.54 -7.29 -8.92
N ALA A 311 12.90 -6.22 -9.41
CA ALA A 311 13.24 -4.86 -9.03
C ALA A 311 13.09 -4.61 -7.52
N ARG A 312 12.02 -5.14 -6.91
CA ARG A 312 11.78 -5.03 -5.47
C ARG A 312 12.86 -5.72 -4.63
N VAL A 313 13.25 -6.91 -5.02
CA VAL A 313 14.28 -7.71 -4.31
C VAL A 313 15.67 -7.10 -4.50
N GLY A 314 16.01 -6.71 -5.72
CA GLY A 314 17.34 -6.18 -6.06
C GLY A 314 17.71 -4.85 -5.41
N LEU A 315 16.74 -4.09 -4.89
CA LEU A 315 16.97 -2.72 -4.40
C LEU A 315 16.83 -2.55 -2.87
N ASP A 316 16.70 -3.63 -2.10
CA ASP A 316 16.24 -3.55 -0.70
C ASP A 316 15.01 -2.63 -0.53
N GLY A 317 14.07 -2.72 -1.48
CA GLY A 317 12.88 -1.86 -1.47
C GLY A 317 12.09 -1.98 -0.16
N HIS A 318 12.21 -3.12 0.52
CA HIS A 318 11.61 -3.36 1.83
C HIS A 318 12.26 -2.53 2.94
N GLY A 319 13.60 -2.57 3.08
CA GLY A 319 14.30 -1.89 4.15
C GLY A 319 14.11 -0.37 4.13
N VAL A 320 14.11 0.25 2.94
CA VAL A 320 13.87 1.69 2.82
C VAL A 320 12.40 2.03 3.03
N TYR A 321 11.48 1.27 2.43
CA TYR A 321 10.04 1.49 2.62
C TYR A 321 9.65 1.40 4.10
N ASP A 322 10.18 0.42 4.84
CA ASP A 322 9.86 0.26 6.26
C ASP A 322 10.32 1.47 7.10
N ARG A 323 11.47 2.07 6.76
CA ARG A 323 11.96 3.30 7.41
C ARG A 323 11.08 4.50 7.12
N ILE A 324 10.81 4.76 5.84
CA ILE A 324 9.96 5.89 5.40
C ILE A 324 8.55 5.75 6.00
N ARG A 325 7.97 4.56 5.94
CA ARG A 325 6.64 4.28 6.52
C ARG A 325 6.64 4.54 8.03
N ASN A 326 7.63 4.03 8.75
CA ASN A 326 7.71 4.21 10.20
C ASN A 326 7.89 5.70 10.58
N CYS A 327 8.63 6.48 9.77
CA CYS A 327 8.69 7.95 9.88
C CYS A 327 7.31 8.60 9.68
N ALA A 328 6.55 8.20 8.64
CA ALA A 328 5.18 8.69 8.42
C ALA A 328 4.33 8.51 9.66
N GLU A 329 4.30 7.29 10.17
CA GLU A 329 3.37 6.86 11.21
C GLU A 329 3.70 7.58 12.53
N LEU A 330 4.98 7.83 12.80
CA LEU A 330 5.41 8.69 13.90
C LEU A 330 4.96 10.14 13.72
N LEU A 331 5.18 10.74 12.55
CA LEU A 331 4.78 12.13 12.30
C LEU A 331 3.26 12.31 12.30
N GLU A 332 2.50 11.35 11.79
CA GLU A 332 1.03 11.32 11.86
C GLU A 332 0.57 11.22 13.32
N LYS A 333 1.18 10.34 14.13
CA LYS A 333 0.89 10.23 15.57
C LYS A 333 1.14 11.54 16.32
N LEU A 334 2.16 12.30 15.92
CA LEU A 334 2.51 13.61 16.47
C LEU A 334 1.64 14.76 15.94
N GLY A 335 0.70 14.48 15.03
CA GLY A 335 -0.15 15.51 14.39
C GLY A 335 0.61 16.42 13.42
N MET A 336 1.80 16.01 12.97
CA MET A 336 2.67 16.75 12.05
C MET A 336 2.36 16.45 10.58
N LEU A 337 1.68 15.33 10.32
CA LEU A 337 1.07 15.02 9.03
C LEU A 337 -0.45 15.06 9.21
N GLY A 338 -1.17 15.71 8.27
CA GLY A 338 -2.63 15.63 8.26
C GLY A 338 -3.06 14.17 8.20
N SER A 339 -3.97 13.76 9.07
CA SER A 339 -4.47 12.38 9.14
C SER A 339 -5.06 11.98 7.78
N ARG A 340 -4.31 11.21 6.99
CA ARG A 340 -4.79 10.64 5.74
C ARG A 340 -5.25 9.22 6.04
N VAL A 341 -6.53 9.09 6.34
CA VAL A 341 -7.20 7.80 6.28
C VAL A 341 -7.01 7.25 4.86
N ASN A 342 -6.31 6.12 4.80
CA ASN A 342 -5.98 5.32 3.63
C ASN A 342 -7.23 4.97 2.79
N GLU A 343 -7.56 5.74 1.76
CA GLU A 343 -8.56 5.30 0.77
C GLU A 343 -8.09 5.35 -0.69
N THR A 344 -7.15 6.21 -1.09
CA THR A 344 -6.94 6.47 -2.53
C THR A 344 -5.58 6.14 -3.11
N GLY A 345 -4.59 5.68 -2.32
CA GLY A 345 -3.27 5.36 -2.87
C GLY A 345 -2.51 6.56 -3.47
N ALA A 346 -3.00 7.79 -3.28
CA ALA A 346 -2.29 8.98 -3.71
C ALA A 346 -1.01 9.16 -2.88
N GLY A 347 0.11 9.44 -3.56
CA GLY A 347 1.42 9.66 -2.97
C GLY A 347 1.47 10.74 -1.88
N TRP A 348 2.64 10.82 -1.25
CA TRP A 348 2.94 11.77 -0.20
C TRP A 348 3.01 13.17 -0.79
N SER A 349 1.97 13.98 -0.60
CA SER A 349 2.07 15.41 -0.92
C SER A 349 2.47 16.15 0.35
N PHE A 350 3.71 16.66 0.37
CA PHE A 350 4.19 17.56 1.40
C PHE A 350 3.52 18.93 1.23
N ASP A 351 2.54 19.24 2.08
CA ASP A 351 2.20 20.64 2.39
C ASP A 351 2.84 20.96 3.74
N MET A 352 4.02 21.59 3.69
CA MET A 352 4.74 22.09 4.87
C MET A 352 4.02 23.35 5.39
N GLY A 353 2.81 23.16 5.90
CA GLY A 353 2.06 24.22 6.57
C GLY A 353 2.87 24.74 7.74
N ALA A 354 3.20 26.03 7.72
CA ALA A 354 3.90 26.72 8.80
C ALA A 354 3.25 26.39 10.16
N PRO A 355 4.04 26.22 11.25
CA PRO A 355 3.54 25.75 12.53
C PRO A 355 2.34 26.57 12.99
N SER A 356 1.18 25.92 13.08
CA SER A 356 -0.02 26.55 13.60
C SER A 356 0.23 26.93 15.07
N LYS A 357 0.09 28.21 15.39
CA LYS A 357 0.33 28.74 16.74
C LYS A 357 -0.59 28.01 17.74
N PRO A 358 -0.09 27.70 18.95
CA PRO A 358 -0.89 27.05 19.99
C PRO A 358 -2.12 27.90 20.33
N LYS A 359 -3.27 27.25 20.46
CA LYS A 359 -4.55 27.86 20.87
C LYS A 359 -4.49 28.33 22.33
N GLY A 360 -3.90 29.51 22.54
CA GLY A 360 -4.01 30.25 23.79
C GLY A 360 -5.37 30.93 23.89
N LYS A 361 -6.07 30.70 25.01
CA LYS A 361 -7.30 31.41 25.41
C LYS A 361 -7.12 32.92 25.23
N LYS A 362 -7.94 33.56 24.39
CA LYS A 362 -7.96 35.02 24.27
C LYS A 362 -8.68 35.62 25.48
N PRO A 363 -8.11 36.63 26.16
CA PRO A 363 -8.87 37.47 27.05
C PRO A 363 -9.78 38.39 26.23
N VAL A 364 -10.97 38.61 26.77
CA VAL A 364 -11.96 39.58 26.30
C VAL A 364 -11.37 40.99 26.45
N LEU A 365 -11.33 41.77 25.36
CA LEU A 365 -11.49 43.23 25.42
C LEU A 365 -11.74 43.84 24.04
N SER A 366 -12.45 44.96 24.10
CA SER A 366 -13.31 45.62 23.14
C SER A 366 -12.64 46.41 22.01
N SER A 367 -13.41 46.53 20.91
CA SER A 367 -13.57 47.67 20.01
C SER A 367 -12.35 48.42 19.47
N SER A 368 -12.16 48.37 18.15
CA SER A 368 -11.88 49.55 17.33
C SER A 368 -11.97 49.20 15.84
N ARG A 369 -12.80 49.94 15.11
CA ARG A 369 -13.00 49.87 13.65
C ARG A 369 -11.81 50.53 12.95
N ASN A 370 -11.28 49.92 11.89
CA ASN A 370 -10.85 50.71 10.72
C ASN A 370 -10.86 49.89 9.41
N PRO A 371 -11.52 50.35 8.31
CA PRO A 371 -11.71 49.60 7.09
C PRO A 371 -10.77 50.08 5.97
N ARG A 372 -9.68 49.36 5.70
CA ARG A 372 -8.88 49.52 4.47
C ARG A 372 -8.24 48.21 4.06
N LYS A 373 -8.93 47.39 3.27
CA LYS A 373 -8.33 46.34 2.40
C LYS A 373 -9.32 45.71 1.40
N SER A 374 -10.29 46.50 0.91
CA SER A 374 -11.29 46.10 -0.09
C SER A 374 -11.08 46.80 -1.45
N ARG A 375 -9.83 46.94 -1.90
CA ARG A 375 -9.48 47.61 -3.17
C ARG A 375 -8.59 46.81 -4.14
N SER A 376 -8.45 45.49 -3.97
CA SER A 376 -7.66 44.65 -4.89
C SER A 376 -8.47 43.57 -5.64
N LYS A 377 -9.81 43.67 -5.71
CA LYS A 377 -10.66 42.71 -6.43
C LYS A 377 -11.52 43.32 -7.55
N ILE A 378 -11.17 44.51 -8.02
CA ILE A 378 -11.88 45.18 -9.14
C ILE A 378 -10.99 45.24 -10.41
N ALA A 379 -9.73 44.84 -10.35
CA ALA A 379 -8.79 44.96 -11.48
C ALA A 379 -8.58 43.68 -12.31
N GLU A 380 -9.33 42.59 -12.07
CA GLU A 380 -9.08 41.30 -12.75
C GLU A 380 -10.34 40.71 -13.41
N ALA A 381 -11.32 41.55 -13.75
CA ALA A 381 -12.55 41.15 -14.43
C ALA A 381 -12.78 41.87 -15.78
N GLU A 382 -11.81 42.63 -16.29
CA GLU A 382 -11.90 43.35 -17.57
C GLU A 382 -11.19 42.63 -18.73
N ALA A 383 -10.76 41.37 -18.57
CA ALA A 383 -10.00 40.64 -19.59
C ALA A 383 -10.81 39.59 -20.40
N THR A 384 -12.09 39.38 -20.12
CA THR A 384 -12.89 38.36 -20.86
C THR A 384 -14.26 38.91 -21.23
N GLY A 385 -14.28 39.74 -22.27
CA GLY A 385 -15.49 40.28 -22.86
C GLY A 385 -16.48 39.19 -23.25
N THR A 386 -17.60 39.11 -22.51
CA THR A 386 -18.87 38.56 -22.98
C THR A 386 -20.02 39.36 -22.33
N ASP A 387 -20.73 40.10 -23.17
CA ASP A 387 -21.67 41.18 -22.81
C ASP A 387 -23.05 40.68 -22.32
N ALA A 388 -23.13 39.45 -21.80
CA ALA A 388 -24.38 38.81 -21.37
C ALA A 388 -24.51 38.66 -19.84
N ALA A 389 -23.42 38.83 -19.08
CA ALA A 389 -23.42 38.64 -17.61
C ALA A 389 -23.65 39.94 -16.81
N ALA A 390 -23.50 41.12 -17.43
CA ALA A 390 -23.58 42.41 -16.74
C ALA A 390 -25.03 42.82 -16.37
N SER A 391 -26.04 42.40 -17.15
CA SER A 391 -27.45 42.71 -16.87
C SER A 391 -28.08 41.87 -15.75
N ALA A 392 -27.56 40.68 -15.46
CA ALA A 392 -28.11 39.81 -14.40
C ALA A 392 -27.68 40.21 -12.99
N ILE A 393 -26.57 40.94 -12.85
CA ILE A 393 -26.01 41.34 -11.54
C ILE A 393 -26.60 42.67 -11.06
N GLN A 394 -26.97 43.59 -11.96
CA GLN A 394 -27.65 44.85 -11.58
C GLN A 394 -29.09 44.66 -11.08
N ALA A 395 -29.78 43.56 -11.44
CA ALA A 395 -31.13 43.26 -10.95
C ALA A 395 -31.16 42.69 -9.52
N ARG A 396 -30.07 42.04 -9.06
CA ARG A 396 -30.03 41.35 -7.76
C ARG A 396 -29.63 42.24 -6.58
N VAL A 397 -29.06 43.42 -6.86
CA VAL A 397 -28.62 44.39 -5.83
C VAL A 397 -29.72 45.38 -5.43
N ARG A 398 -30.79 45.55 -6.23
CA ARG A 398 -31.92 46.45 -5.89
C ARG A 398 -33.08 45.79 -5.13
N GLY A 399 -33.04 44.47 -4.89
CA GLY A 399 -34.14 43.73 -4.25
C GLY A 399 -34.00 43.43 -2.76
N ARG A 400 -32.96 43.92 -2.07
CA ARG A 400 -32.67 43.55 -0.67
C ARG A 400 -32.51 44.72 0.31
N GLN A 401 -32.98 45.90 -0.07
CA GLN A 401 -33.26 47.00 0.85
C GLN A 401 -34.75 47.36 0.71
N GLY A 402 -35.59 46.67 1.48
CA GLY A 402 -37.04 46.86 1.43
C GLY A 402 -37.82 45.64 1.91
N ARG A 403 -37.58 45.23 3.16
CA ARG A 403 -38.53 44.62 4.11
C ARG A 403 -37.80 44.22 5.37
#